data_AF-R6VWF6-F1
#
_entry.id   AF-R6VWF6-F1
#
_cell.length_a   1.000
_cell.length_b   1.000
_cell.length_c   1.000
_cell.angle_alpha   90.00
_cell.angle_beta   90.00
_cell.angle_gamma   90.00
#
_symmetry.space_group_name_H-M   'P 1'
#
loop_
_entity.id
_entity.type
_entity.pdbx_description
1 polymer ?
#
loop_
_entity_poly.entity_id
_entity_poly.type
_entity_poly.pdbx_seq_one_letter_code
_entity_poly.pdbx_strand_id
1 'polypeptide(L)'
;MTHSLEAADAKFNPETKRWTAPRYTKREFDSLGMERFEQFRNLDTLINLEVAELGEINDLIQTMNITQLNEFLDQQRAKGSDSINIIEVEKHARYAYPLSTFILTLIGVSLSSRKVRGGTGLHIGIGTGLCFSYILFNRFFEEFAKSGSLPPWLAVWLPNIIYLVIAVYLYRKAPK
;
A
#
# COMPACT_ATOMS: atom_id res chain seq x y z
N MET A 1 -16.38 -22.00 -22.83
CA MET A 1 -15.19 -22.04 -23.69
C MET A 1 -14.20 -21.04 -23.11
N THR A 2 -13.07 -21.53 -22.63
CA THR A 2 -11.98 -20.67 -22.13
C THR A 2 -10.99 -20.50 -23.28
N HIS A 3 -10.51 -19.28 -23.49
CA HIS A 3 -9.48 -19.00 -24.49
C HIS A 3 -8.27 -18.38 -23.79
N SER A 4 -7.08 -18.84 -24.17
CA SER A 4 -5.80 -18.28 -23.72
C SER A 4 -5.11 -17.61 -24.91
N LEU A 5 -4.50 -16.46 -24.65
CA LEU A 5 -3.65 -15.75 -25.62
C LEU A 5 -2.22 -15.79 -25.08
N GLU A 6 -1.32 -16.40 -25.84
CA GLU A 6 0.09 -16.54 -25.47
C GLU A 6 0.95 -15.80 -26.49
N ALA A 7 1.89 -14.97 -26.04
CA ALA A 7 2.81 -14.25 -26.93
C ALA A 7 4.24 -14.40 -26.40
N ALA A 8 5.20 -14.58 -27.32
CA ALA A 8 6.62 -14.72 -26.95
C ALA A 8 7.25 -13.38 -26.56
N ASP A 9 6.84 -12.30 -27.22
CA ASP A 9 7.32 -10.95 -27.00
C ASP A 9 6.16 -9.95 -27.14
N ALA A 10 6.12 -8.95 -26.26
CA ALA A 10 5.19 -7.84 -26.33
C ALA A 10 5.96 -6.52 -26.24
N LYS A 11 5.61 -5.56 -27.12
CA LYS A 11 6.22 -4.23 -27.17
C LYS A 11 5.17 -3.17 -26.87
N PHE A 12 5.45 -2.34 -25.87
CA PHE A 12 4.64 -1.16 -25.56
C PHE A 12 5.06 0.02 -26.41
N ASN A 13 4.10 0.72 -27.01
CA ASN A 13 4.34 1.97 -27.72
C ASN A 13 3.85 3.15 -26.85
N PRO A 14 4.77 4.00 -26.32
CA PRO A 14 4.40 5.10 -25.42
C PRO A 14 3.57 6.21 -26.09
N GLU A 15 3.66 6.39 -27.41
CA GLU A 15 2.88 7.41 -28.13
C GLU A 15 1.41 7.02 -28.30
N THR A 16 1.15 5.74 -28.54
CA THR A 16 -0.20 5.22 -28.78
C THR A 16 -0.82 4.59 -27.54
N LYS A 17 -0.05 4.43 -26.46
CA LYS A 17 -0.41 3.70 -25.23
C LYS A 17 -0.97 2.29 -25.50
N ARG A 18 -0.49 1.65 -26.56
CA ARG A 18 -0.94 0.32 -27.00
C ARG A 18 0.14 -0.72 -26.84
N TRP A 19 -0.30 -1.93 -26.52
CA TRP A 19 0.55 -3.11 -26.53
C TRP A 19 0.46 -3.78 -27.90
N THR A 20 1.62 -4.08 -28.46
CA THR A 20 1.75 -4.77 -29.74
C THR A 20 2.48 -6.08 -29.53
N ALA A 21 1.87 -7.19 -29.95
CA ALA A 21 2.51 -8.51 -29.95
C ALA A 21 2.72 -8.95 -31.41
N PRO A 22 3.98 -9.01 -31.90
CA PRO A 22 4.27 -9.38 -33.29
C PRO A 22 3.77 -10.79 -33.64
N ARG A 23 3.81 -11.70 -32.66
CA ARG A 23 3.36 -13.09 -32.78
C ARG A 23 2.59 -13.48 -31.52
N TYR A 24 1.38 -14.00 -31.71
CA TYR A 24 0.60 -14.58 -30.62
C TYR A 24 -0.05 -15.90 -31.07
N THR A 25 -0.19 -16.81 -30.12
CA THR A 25 -0.87 -18.10 -30.26
C THR A 25 -2.17 -18.02 -29.48
N LYS A 26 -3.29 -18.23 -30.16
CA LYS A 26 -4.59 -18.38 -29.52
C LYS A 26 -4.83 -19.87 -29.27
N ARG A 27 -5.06 -20.23 -28.00
CA ARG A 27 -5.40 -21.59 -27.59
C ARG A 27 -6.84 -21.61 -27.12
N GLU A 28 -7.68 -22.36 -27.82
CA GLU A 28 -9.09 -22.55 -27.46
C GLU A 28 -9.30 -23.95 -26.88
N PHE A 29 -9.99 -24.02 -25.75
CA PHE A 29 -10.35 -25.26 -25.08
C PHE A 29 -11.82 -25.57 -25.34
N ASP A 30 -12.08 -26.64 -26.08
CA ASP A 30 -13.44 -27.18 -26.24
C ASP A 30 -13.83 -28.01 -25.01
N SER A 31 -15.14 -28.13 -24.77
CA SER A 31 -15.77 -28.88 -23.67
C SER A 31 -15.40 -30.38 -23.61
N LEU A 32 -14.75 -30.90 -24.66
CA LEU A 32 -14.28 -32.28 -24.81
C LEU A 32 -12.75 -32.43 -24.66
N GLY A 33 -12.02 -31.39 -24.24
CA GLY A 33 -10.57 -31.44 -23.98
C GLY A 33 -9.69 -31.37 -25.23
N MET A 34 -10.26 -31.09 -26.40
CA MET A 34 -9.50 -30.83 -27.63
C MET A 34 -8.97 -29.39 -27.62
N GLU A 35 -7.65 -29.25 -27.80
CA GLU A 35 -6.98 -27.95 -27.84
C GLU A 35 -6.71 -27.55 -29.28
N ARG A 36 -7.25 -26.41 -29.70
CA ARG A 36 -6.95 -25.84 -31.02
C ARG A 36 -5.96 -24.69 -30.85
N PHE A 37 -4.85 -24.77 -31.57
CA PHE A 37 -3.81 -23.75 -31.64
C PHE A 37 -3.90 -23.02 -32.96
N GLU A 38 -4.15 -21.72 -32.93
CA GLU A 38 -4.10 -20.87 -34.11
C GLU A 38 -3.07 -19.76 -33.88
N GLN A 39 -2.12 -19.66 -34.81
CA GLN A 39 -1.05 -18.66 -34.74
C GLN A 39 -1.43 -17.46 -35.58
N PHE A 40 -1.43 -16.29 -34.96
CA PHE A 40 -1.79 -15.03 -35.59
C PHE A 40 -0.62 -14.05 -35.48
N ARG A 41 -0.63 -13.06 -36.38
CA ARG A 41 0.38 -11.99 -36.45
C ARG A 41 -0.27 -10.65 -36.13
N ASN A 42 0.49 -9.77 -35.46
CA ASN A 42 0.09 -8.40 -35.11
C ASN A 42 -1.20 -8.32 -34.28
N LEU A 43 -1.13 -8.72 -33.02
CA LEU A 43 -2.18 -8.35 -32.06
C LEU A 43 -1.93 -6.91 -31.61
N ASP A 44 -2.85 -6.01 -31.97
CA ASP A 44 -2.99 -4.72 -31.30
C ASP A 44 -3.95 -4.92 -30.13
N THR A 45 -3.39 -5.11 -28.94
CA THR A 45 -4.21 -5.37 -27.75
C THR A 45 -4.57 -4.06 -27.06
N LEU A 46 -5.86 -3.87 -26.75
CA LEU A 46 -6.36 -2.76 -25.95
C LEU A 46 -6.14 -2.99 -24.44
N ILE A 47 -5.00 -3.59 -24.07
CA ILE A 47 -4.69 -3.81 -22.65
C ILE A 47 -4.40 -2.44 -22.05
N ASN A 48 -5.29 -1.99 -21.17
CA ASN A 48 -5.12 -0.76 -20.42
C ASN A 48 -4.19 -0.99 -19.22
N LEU A 49 -2.94 -1.40 -19.48
CA LEU A 49 -1.91 -1.67 -18.47
C LEU A 49 -0.70 -0.80 -18.79
N GLU A 50 -0.30 0.07 -17.87
CA GLU A 50 0.90 0.89 -18.07
C GLU A 50 2.17 0.10 -17.71
N VAL A 51 3.29 0.36 -18.38
CA VAL A 51 4.57 -0.33 -18.11
C VAL A 51 5.02 -0.12 -16.65
N ALA A 52 4.66 1.02 -16.04
CA ALA A 52 4.92 1.30 -14.64
C ALA A 52 4.18 0.33 -13.69
N GLU A 53 3.02 -0.20 -14.09
CA GLU A 53 2.24 -1.17 -13.31
C GLU A 53 2.84 -2.59 -13.33
N LEU A 54 3.76 -2.87 -14.27
CA LEU A 54 4.49 -4.14 -14.33
C LEU A 54 5.64 -4.23 -13.31
N GLY A 55 5.99 -3.10 -12.68
CA GLY A 55 7.00 -3.03 -11.62
C GLY A 55 6.43 -3.30 -10.23
N GLU A 56 7.19 -2.95 -9.18
CA GLU A 56 6.67 -2.96 -7.81
C GLU A 56 5.64 -1.83 -7.62
N ILE A 57 4.36 -2.20 -7.71
CA ILE A 57 3.22 -1.29 -7.50
C ILE A 57 3.36 -0.49 -6.19
N ASN A 58 3.93 -1.10 -5.13
CA ASN A 58 4.18 -0.42 -3.85
C ASN A 58 5.10 0.80 -3.99
N ASP A 59 6.22 0.66 -4.71
CA ASP A 59 7.22 1.72 -4.87
C ASP A 59 6.68 2.83 -5.76
N LEU A 60 5.97 2.45 -6.83
CA LEU A 60 5.29 3.40 -7.71
C LEU A 60 4.30 4.27 -6.92
N ILE A 61 3.46 3.65 -6.09
CA ILE A 61 2.46 4.32 -5.24
C ILE A 61 3.13 5.33 -4.29
N GLN A 62 4.28 4.98 -3.69
CA GLN A 62 5.00 5.88 -2.78
C GLN A 62 5.59 7.11 -3.48
N THR A 63 5.98 7.00 -4.75
CA THR A 63 6.54 8.12 -5.52
C THR A 63 5.49 9.09 -6.08
N MET A 64 4.22 8.68 -6.16
CA MET A 64 3.15 9.51 -6.72
C MET A 64 2.74 10.65 -5.79
N ASN A 65 2.30 11.78 -6.34
CA ASN A 65 1.59 12.82 -5.58
C ASN A 65 0.14 12.42 -5.28
N ILE A 66 -0.53 13.11 -4.35
CA ILE A 66 -1.92 12.76 -3.96
C ILE A 66 -2.91 12.80 -5.14
N THR A 67 -2.73 13.73 -6.08
CA THR A 67 -3.58 13.82 -7.28
C THR A 67 -3.35 12.62 -8.20
N GLN A 68 -2.09 12.29 -8.47
CA GLN A 68 -1.70 11.13 -9.29
C GLN A 68 -2.16 9.82 -8.64
N LEU A 69 -2.06 9.71 -7.32
CA LEU A 69 -2.52 8.55 -6.56
C LEU A 69 -4.03 8.35 -6.68
N ASN A 70 -4.81 9.43 -6.66
CA ASN A 70 -6.27 9.34 -6.86
C ASN A 70 -6.63 8.95 -8.30
N GLU A 71 -5.97 9.53 -9.29
CA GLU A 71 -6.17 9.13 -10.70
C GLU A 71 -5.80 7.67 -10.93
N PHE A 72 -4.69 7.22 -10.33
CA PHE A 72 -4.25 5.82 -10.37
C PHE A 72 -5.25 4.89 -9.67
N LEU A 73 -5.80 5.29 -8.52
CA LEU A 73 -6.85 4.54 -7.82
C LEU A 73 -8.10 4.38 -8.70
N ASP A 74 -8.54 5.44 -9.37
CA ASP A 74 -9.71 5.40 -10.25
C ASP A 74 -9.47 4.51 -11.48
N GLN A 75 -8.27 4.55 -12.04
CA GLN A 75 -7.86 3.63 -13.11
C GLN A 75 -7.85 2.17 -12.64
N GLN A 76 -7.27 1.88 -11.48
CA GLN A 76 -7.21 0.52 -10.92
C GLN A 76 -8.58 -0.01 -10.52
N ARG A 77 -9.49 0.86 -10.06
CA ARG A 77 -10.90 0.54 -9.83
C ARG A 77 -11.62 0.18 -11.13
N ALA A 78 -11.40 0.94 -12.21
CA ALA A 78 -11.97 0.63 -13.52
C ALA A 78 -11.46 -0.71 -14.09
N LYS A 79 -10.23 -1.10 -13.74
CA LYS A 79 -9.62 -2.38 -14.12
C LYS A 79 -10.01 -3.55 -13.22
N GLY A 80 -10.67 -3.30 -12.08
CA GLY A 80 -11.03 -4.32 -11.10
C GLY A 80 -9.82 -5.00 -10.44
N SER A 81 -8.72 -4.27 -10.23
CA SER A 81 -7.49 -4.81 -9.63
C SER A 81 -7.65 -5.09 -8.13
N ASP A 82 -7.14 -6.22 -7.64
CA ASP A 82 -7.08 -6.52 -6.20
C ASP A 82 -6.12 -5.58 -5.43
N SER A 83 -5.27 -4.83 -6.12
CA SER A 83 -4.31 -3.89 -5.53
C SER A 83 -4.93 -2.59 -5.02
N ILE A 84 -6.25 -2.40 -5.16
CA ILE A 84 -6.99 -1.22 -4.66
C ILE A 84 -6.73 -0.99 -3.17
N ASN A 85 -6.67 -2.07 -2.39
CA ASN A 85 -6.44 -2.00 -0.93
C ASN A 85 -5.11 -1.32 -0.60
N ILE A 86 -4.04 -1.63 -1.35
CA ILE A 86 -2.69 -1.09 -1.12
C ILE A 86 -2.66 0.41 -1.40
N ILE A 87 -3.31 0.84 -2.49
CA ILE A 87 -3.39 2.24 -2.89
C ILE A 87 -4.18 3.06 -1.84
N GLU A 88 -5.27 2.49 -1.31
CA GLU A 88 -6.05 3.11 -0.25
C GLU A 88 -5.28 3.21 1.08
N VAL A 89 -4.48 2.19 1.43
CA VAL A 89 -3.61 2.24 2.62
C VAL A 89 -2.65 3.42 2.52
N GLU A 90 -1.94 3.56 1.40
CA GLU A 90 -1.00 4.66 1.20
C GLU A 90 -1.70 6.01 1.34
N LYS A 91 -2.87 6.16 0.71
CA LYS A 91 -3.67 7.38 0.78
C LYS A 91 -4.01 7.75 2.22
N HIS A 92 -4.47 6.80 3.03
CA HIS A 92 -4.76 7.04 4.44
C HIS A 92 -3.48 7.30 5.25
N ALA A 93 -2.39 6.59 4.95
CA ALA A 93 -1.11 6.73 5.64
C ALA A 93 -0.56 8.16 5.52
N ARG A 94 -0.69 8.79 4.36
CA ARG A 94 -0.28 10.19 4.13
C ARG A 94 -0.98 11.19 5.05
N TYR A 95 -2.25 10.97 5.38
CA TYR A 95 -2.97 11.81 6.34
C TYR A 95 -2.67 11.42 7.79
N ALA A 96 -2.39 10.15 8.04
CA ALA A 96 -2.10 9.63 9.36
C ALA A 96 -0.70 10.00 9.85
N TYR A 97 0.33 10.00 8.98
CA TYR A 97 1.71 10.27 9.37
C TYR A 97 1.90 11.60 10.11
N PRO A 98 1.34 12.74 9.66
CA PRO A 98 1.39 13.98 10.44
C PRO A 98 0.79 13.83 11.83
N LEU A 99 -0.36 13.15 11.96
CA LEU A 99 -1.00 12.89 13.26
C LEU A 99 -0.13 12.00 14.15
N SER A 100 0.51 10.98 13.58
CA SER A 100 1.45 10.11 14.28
C SER A 100 2.61 10.89 14.87
N THR A 101 3.18 11.84 14.11
CA THR A 101 4.25 12.72 14.60
C THR A 101 3.79 13.53 15.81
N PHE A 102 2.60 14.14 15.76
CA PHE A 102 2.04 14.87 16.91
C PHE A 102 1.87 13.98 18.14
N ILE A 103 1.37 12.76 17.97
CA ILE A 103 1.16 11.80 19.05
C ILE A 103 2.51 11.40 19.70
N LEU A 104 3.51 11.04 18.88
CA LEU A 104 4.83 10.66 19.37
C LEU A 104 5.55 11.83 20.05
N THR A 105 5.44 13.05 19.51
CA THR A 105 5.96 14.25 20.16
C THR A 105 5.29 14.49 21.50
N LEU A 106 3.97 14.33 21.60
CA LEU A 106 3.25 14.49 22.87
C LEU A 106 3.71 13.47 23.92
N ILE A 107 3.94 12.21 23.50
CA ILE A 107 4.51 11.17 24.37
C ILE A 107 5.91 11.59 24.85
N GLY A 108 6.78 12.02 23.93
CA GLY A 108 8.13 12.46 24.24
C GLY A 108 8.17 13.63 25.24
N VAL A 109 7.35 14.67 24.99
CA VAL A 109 7.22 15.83 25.87
C VAL A 109 6.70 15.41 27.25
N SER A 110 5.66 14.59 27.30
CA SER A 110 5.06 14.13 28.57
C SER A 110 6.04 13.31 29.41
N LEU A 111 6.89 12.50 28.78
CA LEU A 111 7.93 11.73 29.48
C LEU A 111 9.11 12.59 29.91
N SER A 112 9.51 13.58 29.10
CA SER A 112 10.65 14.46 29.39
C SER A 112 10.34 15.47 30.50
N SER A 113 9.10 15.96 30.56
CA SER A 113 8.66 16.92 31.58
C SER A 113 8.67 16.35 33.00
N ARG A 114 8.75 15.02 33.17
CA ARG A 114 8.66 14.39 34.49
C ARG A 114 10.04 14.33 35.17
N LYS A 115 10.23 15.16 36.20
CA LYS A 115 11.35 14.99 37.16
C LYS A 115 11.05 13.81 38.09
N VAL A 116 11.69 12.65 37.88
CA VAL A 116 11.61 11.50 38.79
C VAL A 116 12.89 11.27 39.56
N ARG A 117 12.75 10.85 40.82
CA ARG A 117 13.80 10.55 41.80
C ARG A 117 14.66 9.29 41.49
N GLY A 118 14.65 8.78 40.27
CA GLY A 118 15.31 7.52 39.86
C GLY A 118 16.25 7.60 38.66
N GLY A 119 16.58 8.81 38.19
CA GLY A 119 17.45 9.03 37.04
C GLY A 119 16.71 9.19 35.70
N THR A 120 17.22 10.07 34.84
CA THR A 120 16.60 10.45 33.55
C THR A 120 16.57 9.30 32.54
N GLY A 121 17.47 8.32 32.68
CA GLY A 121 17.64 7.21 31.73
C GLY A 121 16.42 6.31 31.56
N LEU A 122 15.65 6.05 32.62
CA LEU A 122 14.46 5.19 32.55
C LEU A 122 13.37 5.81 31.65
N HIS A 123 13.16 7.12 31.72
CA HIS A 123 12.18 7.81 30.88
C HIS A 123 12.57 7.84 29.42
N ILE A 124 13.86 8.04 29.13
CA ILE A 124 14.38 7.98 27.77
C ILE A 124 14.20 6.57 27.21
N GLY A 125 14.51 5.53 28.00
CA GLY A 125 14.31 4.13 27.60
C GLY A 125 12.85 3.80 27.27
N ILE A 126 11.91 4.22 28.13
CA ILE A 126 10.48 4.01 27.88
C ILE A 126 10.00 4.78 26.64
N GLY A 127 10.44 6.03 26.46
CA GLY A 127 10.08 6.83 25.29
C GLY A 127 10.57 6.22 23.98
N THR A 128 11.82 5.79 23.94
CA THR A 128 12.39 5.08 22.80
C THR A 128 11.66 3.74 22.55
N GLY A 129 11.36 2.98 23.61
CA GLY A 129 10.59 1.74 23.50
C GLY A 129 9.18 1.96 22.95
N LEU A 130 8.51 3.04 23.35
CA LEU A 130 7.22 3.44 22.78
C LEU A 130 7.31 3.82 21.30
N CYS A 131 8.38 4.51 20.90
CA CYS A 131 8.62 4.84 19.50
C CYS A 131 8.86 3.58 18.64
N PHE A 132 9.72 2.67 19.10
CA PHE A 132 9.98 1.41 18.40
C PHE A 132 8.73 0.53 18.31
N SER A 133 8.00 0.39 19.41
CA SER A 133 6.74 -0.37 19.40
C SER A 133 5.73 0.26 18.44
N TYR A 134 5.65 1.59 18.35
CA TYR A 134 4.77 2.27 17.40
C TYR A 134 5.09 1.86 15.96
N ILE A 135 6.36 1.90 15.57
CA ILE A 135 6.82 1.51 14.23
C ILE A 135 6.46 0.04 13.94
N LEU A 136 6.69 -0.86 14.90
CA LEU A 136 6.36 -2.28 14.76
C LEU A 136 4.85 -2.50 14.61
N PHE A 137 4.03 -1.83 15.42
CA PHE A 137 2.58 -1.90 15.32
C PHE A 137 2.09 -1.38 13.97
N ASN A 138 2.60 -0.23 13.53
CA ASN A 138 2.22 0.34 12.24
C ASN A 138 2.57 -0.61 11.09
N ARG A 139 3.78 -1.20 11.11
CA ARG A 139 4.18 -2.18 10.09
C ARG A 139 3.30 -3.43 10.11
N PHE A 140 2.99 -3.95 11.30
CA PHE A 140 2.11 -5.12 11.44
C PHE A 140 0.76 -4.85 10.78
N PHE A 141 0.09 -3.74 11.13
CA PHE A 141 -1.20 -3.41 10.56
C PHE A 141 -1.17 -3.14 9.05
N GLU A 142 -0.11 -2.51 8.52
CA GLU A 142 0.09 -2.36 7.08
C GLU A 142 0.09 -3.72 6.35
N GLU A 143 0.75 -4.75 6.90
CA GLU A 143 0.75 -6.09 6.31
C GLU A 143 -0.64 -6.76 6.38
N PHE A 144 -1.42 -6.54 7.45
CA PHE A 144 -2.80 -7.02 7.51
C PHE A 144 -3.72 -6.36 6.47
N ALA A 145 -3.49 -5.09 6.16
CA ALA A 145 -4.24 -4.42 5.09
C ALA A 145 -3.84 -4.93 3.70
N LYS A 146 -2.54 -5.17 3.48
CA LYS A 146 -2.03 -5.73 2.22
C LYS A 146 -2.54 -7.14 1.95
N SER A 147 -2.68 -7.95 2.99
CA SER A 147 -3.26 -9.31 2.88
C SER A 147 -4.78 -9.31 2.68
N GLY A 148 -5.45 -8.15 2.70
CA GLY A 148 -6.91 -8.06 2.57
C GLY A 148 -7.68 -8.49 3.83
N SER A 149 -6.98 -8.77 4.94
CA SER A 149 -7.59 -9.21 6.20
C SER A 149 -8.28 -8.07 6.96
N LEU A 150 -7.79 -6.84 6.79
CA LEU A 150 -8.33 -5.64 7.43
C LEU A 150 -8.63 -4.54 6.41
N PRO A 151 -9.69 -3.75 6.62
CA PRO A 151 -9.95 -2.57 5.80
C PRO A 151 -8.76 -1.59 5.84
N PRO A 152 -8.34 -1.02 4.71
CA PRO A 152 -7.22 -0.09 4.61
C PRO A 152 -7.26 1.06 5.61
N TRP A 153 -8.44 1.68 5.74
CA TRP A 153 -8.64 2.80 6.66
C TRP A 153 -8.46 2.38 8.13
N LEU A 154 -8.90 1.17 8.51
CA LEU A 154 -8.81 0.74 9.90
C LEU A 154 -7.37 0.42 10.28
N ALA A 155 -6.66 -0.27 9.39
CA ALA A 155 -5.27 -0.65 9.62
C ALA A 155 -4.34 0.54 9.88
N VAL A 156 -4.51 1.64 9.14
CA VAL A 156 -3.68 2.85 9.30
C VAL A 156 -4.05 3.64 10.56
N TRP A 157 -5.34 3.71 10.90
CA TRP A 157 -5.81 4.57 11.99
C TRP A 157 -5.73 3.89 13.37
N LEU A 158 -5.81 2.57 13.42
CA LEU A 158 -5.82 1.82 14.67
C LEU A 158 -4.54 2.01 15.52
N PRO A 159 -3.31 1.95 14.96
CA PRO A 159 -2.10 2.30 15.70
C PRO A 159 -2.17 3.71 16.27
N ASN A 160 -2.61 4.68 15.47
CA ASN A 160 -2.70 6.09 15.88
C ASN A 160 -3.68 6.28 17.04
N ILE A 161 -4.85 5.65 17.00
CA ILE A 161 -5.84 5.73 18.08
C ILE A 161 -5.29 5.14 19.38
N ILE A 162 -4.65 3.97 19.30
CA ILE A 162 -4.06 3.31 20.49
C ILE A 162 -2.99 4.20 21.12
N TYR A 163 -2.07 4.73 20.31
CA TYR A 163 -1.00 5.58 20.81
C TYR A 163 -1.48 6.96 21.26
N LEU A 164 -2.55 7.50 20.67
CA LEU A 164 -3.20 8.72 21.15
C LEU A 164 -3.76 8.52 22.56
N VAL A 165 -4.43 7.38 22.83
CA VAL A 165 -4.93 7.05 24.17
C VAL A 165 -3.77 6.93 25.17
N ILE A 166 -2.69 6.28 24.78
CA ILE A 166 -1.47 6.18 25.60
C ILE A 166 -0.88 7.57 25.87
N ALA A 167 -0.79 8.42 24.86
CA ALA A 167 -0.27 9.78 24.98
C ALA A 167 -1.11 10.63 25.95
N VAL A 168 -2.45 10.59 25.82
CA VAL A 168 -3.38 11.29 26.71
C VAL A 168 -3.28 10.74 28.13
N TYR A 169 -3.20 9.42 28.30
CA TYR A 169 -3.03 8.81 29.62
C TYR A 169 -1.72 9.24 30.29
N LEU A 170 -0.61 9.23 29.55
CA LEU A 170 0.69 9.69 30.03
C LEU A 170 0.68 11.17 30.38
N TYR A 171 0.06 12.00 29.54
CA TYR A 171 -0.10 13.43 29.79
C TYR A 171 -0.91 13.71 31.07
N ARG A 172 -2.03 13.00 31.29
CA ARG A 172 -2.86 13.18 32.51
C ARG A 172 -2.15 12.68 33.77
N LYS A 173 -1.30 11.67 33.66
CA LYS A 173 -0.52 11.13 34.77
C LYS A 173 0.77 11.90 35.02
N ALA A 174 1.19 12.77 34.09
CA ALA A 174 2.32 13.66 34.29
C ALA A 174 1.97 14.65 35.43
N PRO A 175 2.72 14.66 36.54
CA PRO A 175 2.54 15.65 37.59
C PRO A 175 2.87 17.03 37.00
N LYS A 176 1.97 18.00 37.22
CA LYS A 176 2.23 19.42 36.96
C LYS A 176 3.45 19.90 37.74
#